data_AF-A0A2T9JIB8-F1
#
_entry.id   AF-A0A2T9JIB8-F1
#
_cell.length_a   1.000
_cell.length_b   1.000
_cell.length_c   1.000
_cell.angle_alpha   90.00
_cell.angle_beta   90.00
_cell.angle_gamma   90.00
#
_symmetry.space_group_name_H-M   'P 1'
#
loop_
_entity.id
_entity.type
_entity.pdbx_description
1 polymer ?
#
loop_
_entity_poly.entity_id
_entity_poly.type
_entity_poly.pdbx_seq_one_letter_code
_entity_poly.pdbx_strand_id
1 'polypeptide(L)'
;MKTWLSLLGGLAVWAGHFLAAYVIASIAEIADPQHRQPLMMVFVALTIACVLAASALALRSWRTTRQGVFVRRLSAFGSAVAAVAIVWQSLPVYWAR
;
A
#
# COMPACT_ATOMS: atom_id res chain seq x y z
N MET A 1 -16.92 -4.61 -14.35
CA MET A 1 -16.32 -4.60 -12.99
C MET A 1 -14.87 -5.11 -12.96
N LYS A 2 -14.53 -6.27 -13.55
CA LYS A 2 -13.15 -6.82 -13.51
C LYS A 2 -12.06 -5.87 -14.05
N THR A 3 -12.35 -5.09 -15.09
CA THR A 3 -11.42 -4.08 -15.64
C THR A 3 -11.15 -2.95 -14.66
N TRP A 4 -12.19 -2.43 -14.01
CA TRP A 4 -12.06 -1.38 -12.99
C TRP A 4 -11.25 -1.85 -11.78
N LEU A 5 -11.45 -3.10 -11.33
CA LEU A 5 -10.64 -3.69 -10.28
C LEU A 5 -9.16 -3.80 -10.66
N SER A 6 -8.86 -4.07 -11.94
CA SER A 6 -7.48 -4.07 -12.45
C SER A 6 -6.86 -2.68 -12.42
N LEU A 7 -7.60 -1.68 -12.92
CA LEU A 7 -7.12 -0.30 -13.03
C LEU A 7 -6.96 0.36 -11.65
N LEU A 8 -7.88 0.11 -10.73
CA LEU A 8 -7.96 0.78 -9.43
C LEU A 8 -7.37 -0.05 -8.29
N GLY A 9 -6.98 -1.32 -8.53
CA GLY A 9 -6.52 -2.22 -7.48
C GLY A 9 -5.31 -1.69 -6.71
N GLY A 10 -4.33 -1.13 -7.42
CA GLY A 10 -3.18 -0.46 -6.79
C GLY A 10 -3.58 0.73 -5.91
N LEU A 11 -4.44 1.60 -6.44
CA LEU A 11 -4.96 2.77 -5.72
C LEU A 11 -5.79 2.37 -4.49
N ALA A 12 -6.58 1.29 -4.57
CA ALA A 12 -7.35 0.79 -3.44
C ALA A 12 -6.43 0.26 -2.32
N VAL A 13 -5.36 -0.46 -2.68
CA VAL A 13 -4.35 -0.91 -1.69
C VAL A 13 -3.68 0.28 -1.02
N TRP A 14 -3.26 1.28 -1.80
CA TRP A 14 -2.68 2.51 -1.26
C TRP A 14 -3.65 3.26 -0.34
N ALA A 15 -4.90 3.46 -0.75
CA ALA A 15 -5.90 4.16 0.07
C ALA A 15 -6.19 3.41 1.38
N GLY A 16 -6.27 2.08 1.33
CA GLY A 16 -6.42 1.24 2.52
C GLY A 16 -5.22 1.34 3.46
N HIS A 17 -4.00 1.30 2.92
CA HIS A 17 -2.77 1.52 3.70
C HIS A 17 -2.77 2.91 4.35
N PHE A 18 -3.07 3.96 3.60
CA PHE A 18 -3.11 5.34 4.10
C PHE A 18 -4.11 5.50 5.25
N LEU A 19 -5.33 4.98 5.09
CA LEU A 19 -6.34 5.01 6.14
C LEU A 19 -5.88 4.28 7.40
N ALA A 20 -5.32 3.08 7.24
CA ALA A 20 -4.85 2.30 8.37
C ALA A 20 -3.63 2.93 9.05
N ALA A 21 -2.71 3.53 8.29
CA ALA A 21 -1.60 4.33 8.81
C ALA A 21 -2.10 5.49 9.67
N TYR A 22 -3.10 6.21 9.19
CA TYR A 22 -3.72 7.32 9.90
C TYR A 22 -4.38 6.86 11.22
N VAL A 23 -5.11 5.75 11.18
CA VAL A 23 -5.74 5.16 12.38
C VAL A 23 -4.69 4.75 13.41
N ILE A 24 -3.63 4.05 12.98
CA ILE A 24 -2.56 3.61 13.89
C ILE A 24 -1.86 4.82 14.53
N ALA A 25 -1.56 5.86 13.75
CA ALA A 25 -0.95 7.09 14.27
C ALA A 25 -1.86 7.77 15.30
N SER A 26 -3.17 7.88 15.00
CA SER A 26 -4.16 8.48 15.90
C SER A 26 -4.28 7.69 17.21
N ILE A 27 -4.22 6.36 17.16
CA ILE A 27 -4.24 5.51 18.37
C ILE A 27 -2.94 5.68 19.15
N ALA A 28 -1.78 5.71 18.48
CA ALA A 28 -0.48 5.84 19.13
C ALA A 28 -0.31 7.17 19.89
N GLU A 29 -1.03 8.23 19.49
CA GLU A 29 -1.04 9.53 20.15
C GLU A 29 -1.73 9.48 21.53
N ILE A 30 -2.81 8.70 21.65
CA ILE A 30 -3.61 8.60 22.89
C ILE A 30 -3.30 7.37 23.74
N ALA A 31 -2.59 6.39 23.19
CA ALA A 31 -2.29 5.14 23.88
C ALA A 31 -1.18 5.29 24.92
N ASP A 32 -1.25 4.49 25.99
CA ASP A 32 -0.17 4.39 26.98
C ASP A 32 1.18 4.07 26.31
N PRO A 33 2.30 4.55 26.85
CA PRO A 33 3.63 4.34 26.27
C PRO A 33 3.96 2.86 25.97
N GLN A 34 3.45 1.93 26.79
CA GLN A 34 3.62 0.48 26.62
C GLN A 34 3.06 -0.07 25.29
N HIS A 35 2.06 0.59 24.69
CA HIS A 35 1.43 0.15 23.45
C HIS A 35 2.10 0.71 22.18
N ARG A 36 3.00 1.69 22.31
CA ARG A 36 3.65 2.33 21.16
C ARG A 36 4.46 1.35 20.32
N GLN A 37 5.26 0.49 20.97
CA GLN A 37 6.10 -0.48 20.27
C GLN A 37 5.28 -1.57 19.55
N PRO A 38 4.25 -2.19 20.17
CA PRO A 38 3.32 -3.06 19.45
C PRO A 38 2.65 -2.39 18.25
N LEU A 39 2.17 -1.15 18.39
CA LEU A 39 1.54 -0.40 17.28
C LEU A 39 2.50 -0.16 16.12
N MET A 40 3.77 0.13 16.42
CA MET A 40 4.81 0.26 15.40
C MET A 40 5.06 -1.05 14.65
N MET A 41 5.09 -2.20 15.34
CA MET A 41 5.23 -3.50 14.69
C MET A 41 4.04 -3.80 13.76
N VAL A 42 2.81 -3.48 14.20
CA VAL A 42 1.60 -3.61 13.37
C VAL A 42 1.71 -2.73 12.12
N PHE A 43 2.14 -1.48 12.28
CA PHE A 43 2.33 -0.55 11.16
C PHE A 43 3.37 -1.06 10.14
N VAL A 44 4.50 -1.58 10.61
CA VAL A 44 5.55 -2.15 9.74
C VAL A 44 5.02 -3.38 9.00
N ALA A 45 4.35 -4.30 9.70
CA ALA A 45 3.78 -5.50 9.08
C ALA A 45 2.74 -5.16 8.02
N LEU A 46 1.83 -4.23 8.33
CA LEU A 46 0.83 -3.70 7.39
C LEU A 46 1.49 -3.09 6.15
N THR A 47 2.50 -2.23 6.36
CA THR A 47 3.22 -1.57 5.26
C THR A 47 3.86 -2.59 4.34
N ILE A 48 4.57 -3.58 4.88
CA ILE A 48 5.18 -4.65 4.08
C ILE A 48 4.10 -5.41 3.30
N ALA A 49 3.00 -5.78 3.94
CA ALA A 49 1.90 -6.48 3.28
C ALA A 49 1.31 -5.68 2.11
N CYS A 50 1.08 -4.38 2.29
CA CYS A 50 0.54 -3.50 1.25
C CYS A 50 1.53 -3.27 0.10
N VAL A 51 2.83 -3.10 0.38
CA VAL A 51 3.88 -3.00 -0.65
C VAL A 51 3.94 -4.28 -1.49
N LEU A 52 3.92 -5.45 -0.84
CA LEU A 52 3.92 -6.73 -1.52
C LEU A 52 2.66 -6.91 -2.37
N ALA A 53 1.50 -6.55 -1.84
CA ALA A 53 0.24 -6.61 -2.58
C ALA A 53 0.24 -5.69 -3.82
N ALA A 54 0.66 -4.43 -3.68
CA ALA A 54 0.76 -3.49 -4.80
C ALA A 54 1.78 -3.96 -5.85
N SER A 55 2.94 -4.47 -5.41
CA SER A 55 3.96 -5.01 -6.30
C SER A 55 3.47 -6.25 -7.05
N ALA A 56 2.76 -7.16 -6.36
CA ALA A 56 2.16 -8.34 -6.97
C ALA A 56 1.10 -7.96 -8.02
N LEU A 57 0.28 -6.94 -7.76
CA LEU A 57 -0.69 -6.40 -8.73
C LEU A 57 0.02 -5.80 -9.95
N ALA A 58 1.12 -5.07 -9.75
CA ALA A 58 1.91 -4.51 -10.85
C ALA A 58 2.49 -5.62 -11.73
N LEU A 59 3.13 -6.63 -11.13
CA LEU A 59 3.70 -7.78 -11.84
C LEU A 59 2.64 -8.61 -12.56
N ARG A 60 1.51 -8.87 -11.91
CA ARG A 60 0.37 -9.59 -12.51
C ARG A 60 -0.19 -8.82 -13.70
N SER A 61 -0.38 -7.51 -13.56
CA SER A 61 -0.84 -6.65 -14.65
C SER A 61 0.18 -6.59 -15.77
N TRP A 62 1.47 -6.62 -15.49
CA TRP A 62 2.49 -6.64 -16.54
C TRP A 62 2.48 -7.94 -17.35
N ARG A 63 2.31 -9.08 -16.67
CA ARG A 63 2.36 -10.43 -17.26
C ARG A 63 1.09 -10.87 -17.98
N THR A 64 -0.06 -10.24 -17.70
CA THR A 64 -1.33 -10.67 -18.31
C THR A 64 -1.40 -10.30 -19.80
N THR A 65 -1.78 -11.26 -20.64
CA THR A 65 -2.06 -11.03 -22.08
C THR A 65 -3.56 -10.94 -22.36
N ARG A 66 -4.41 -11.17 -21.35
CA ARG A 66 -5.87 -11.23 -21.47
C ARG A 66 -6.57 -9.87 -21.55
N GLN A 67 -5.82 -8.77 -21.46
CA GLN A 67 -6.34 -7.40 -21.48
C GLN A 67 -5.71 -6.60 -22.61
N GLY A 68 -6.42 -5.57 -23.09
CA GLY A 68 -5.87 -4.60 -24.03
C GLY A 68 -4.63 -3.91 -23.48
N VAL A 69 -3.70 -3.55 -24.37
CA VAL A 69 -2.37 -3.00 -24.00
C VAL A 69 -2.46 -1.78 -23.09
N PHE A 70 -3.44 -0.90 -23.33
CA PHE A 70 -3.68 0.28 -22.49
C PHE A 70 -4.02 -0.10 -21.05
N VAL A 71 -5.07 -0.92 -20.84
CA VAL A 71 -5.51 -1.35 -19.51
C VAL A 71 -4.39 -2.05 -18.77
N ARG A 72 -3.65 -2.92 -19.47
CA ARG A 72 -2.50 -3.65 -18.94
C ARG A 72 -1.42 -2.71 -18.40
N ARG A 73 -0.97 -1.77 -19.23
CA ARG A 73 0.11 -0.82 -18.88
C ARG A 73 -0.33 0.14 -17.78
N LEU A 74 -1.54 0.68 -17.87
CA LEU A 74 -2.06 1.61 -16.88
C LEU A 74 -2.28 0.93 -15.52
N SER A 75 -2.80 -0.31 -15.50
CA SER A 75 -2.93 -1.08 -14.26
C SER A 75 -1.57 -1.36 -13.63
N ALA A 76 -0.58 -1.80 -14.43
CA ALA A 76 0.77 -2.08 -13.94
C ALA A 76 1.45 -0.82 -13.38
N PHE A 77 1.35 0.30 -14.10
CA PHE A 77 1.90 1.57 -13.68
C PHE A 77 1.23 2.10 -12.42
N GLY A 78 -0.11 2.12 -12.35
CA GLY A 78 -0.84 2.58 -11.17
C GLY A 78 -0.51 1.76 -9.92
N SER A 79 -0.38 0.43 -10.06
CA SER A 79 0.06 -0.44 -8.96
C SER A 79 1.52 -0.21 -8.55
N ALA A 80 2.42 0.07 -9.50
CA ALA A 80 3.81 0.40 -9.18
C ALA A 80 3.93 1.74 -8.45
N VAL A 81 3.19 2.76 -8.91
CA VAL A 81 3.11 4.08 -8.25
C VAL A 81 2.55 3.93 -6.83
N ALA A 82 1.51 3.11 -6.63
CA ALA A 82 0.98 2.81 -5.31
C ALA A 82 2.03 2.21 -4.36
N ALA A 83 2.83 1.24 -4.84
CA ALA A 83 3.91 0.65 -4.03
C ALA A 83 4.95 1.70 -3.61
N VAL A 84 5.37 2.56 -4.55
CA VAL A 84 6.30 3.67 -4.27
C VAL A 84 5.70 4.65 -3.26
N ALA A 85 4.42 5.01 -3.43
CA ALA A 85 3.74 5.92 -2.52
C ALA A 85 3.63 5.37 -1.09
N ILE A 86 3.36 4.06 -0.93
CA ILE A 86 3.32 3.40 0.38
C ILE A 86 4.70 3.44 1.08
N VAL A 87 5.77 3.15 0.35
CA VAL A 87 7.14 3.22 0.88
C VAL A 87 7.49 4.66 1.27
N TRP A 88 7.17 5.63 0.39
CA TRP A 88 7.39 7.05 0.65
C TRP A 88 6.64 7.55 1.90
N GLN A 89 5.39 7.17 2.07
CA GLN A 89 4.57 7.60 3.22
C GLN A 89 5.02 6.97 4.54
N SER A 90 5.65 5.80 4.50
CA SER A 90 6.14 5.10 5.70
C SER A 90 7.56 5.50 6.11
N LEU A 91 8.32 6.15 5.22
CA LEU A 91 9.70 6.60 5.47
C LEU A 91 9.92 7.40 6.77
N PRO A 92 9.07 8.39 7.14
CA PRO A 92 9.24 9.16 8.38
C PRO A 92 9.31 8.29 9.63
N VAL A 93 8.62 7.15 9.65
CA VAL A 93 8.62 6.22 10.79
C VAL A 93 9.99 5.54 10.98
N TYR A 94 10.78 5.42 9.91
CA TYR A 94 12.12 4.84 9.96
C TYR A 94 13.22 5.87 10.25
N TRP A 95 12.98 7.15 9.98
CA TRP A 95 13.92 8.24 10.27
C TRP A 95 13.77 8.85 11.67
N ALA A 96 12.60 8.73 12.30
CA ALA A 96 12.36 9.29 13.63
C ALA A 96 12.99 8.47 14.80
N ARG A 97 14.05 7.69 14.53
CA ARG A 97 14.82 6.99 15.57
C ARG A 97 16.01 7.83 16.02
#